data_AF-A0A972EXD2-F1
#
_entry.id   AF-A0A972EXD2-F1
#
_cell.length_a   1.000
_cell.length_b   1.000
_cell.length_c   1.000
_cell.angle_alpha   90.00
_cell.angle_beta   90.00
_cell.angle_gamma   90.00
#
_symmetry.space_group_name_H-M   'P 1'
#
loop_
_entity.id
_entity.type
_entity.pdbx_description
1 polymer ?
#
loop_
_entity_poly.entity_id
_entity_poly.type
_entity_poly.pdbx_seq_one_letter_code
_entity_poly.pdbx_strand_id
1 'polypeptide(L)'
;KAPPTLNHRYIFEDVPCSLVPIASLGDRFGVSVRAMDAVVTLANIVHRTDYWRRGRTVDKLGFSTLSVSELTAYVNEGIREE
;
A
#
# COMPACT_ATOMS: atom_id res chain seq x y z
N LYS A 1 24.78 -2.23 -6.54
CA LYS A 1 24.65 -2.03 -8.00
C LYS A 1 23.18 -2.16 -8.37
N ALA A 2 22.63 -1.31 -9.23
CA ALA A 2 21.24 -1.43 -9.66
C ALA A 2 21.05 -2.71 -10.51
N PRO A 3 19.88 -3.37 -10.42
CA PRO A 3 19.58 -4.54 -11.24
C PRO A 3 19.54 -4.13 -12.73
N PRO A 4 19.95 -5.02 -13.65
CA PRO A 4 19.98 -4.72 -15.08
C PRO A 4 18.60 -4.73 -15.73
N THR A 5 17.56 -5.18 -15.03
CA THR A 5 16.19 -5.30 -15.53
C THR A 5 15.20 -4.68 -14.55
N LEU A 6 14.05 -4.28 -15.08
CA LEU A 6 12.94 -3.76 -14.27
C LEU A 6 12.19 -4.90 -13.56
N ASN A 7 12.26 -6.13 -14.08
CA ASN A 7 11.71 -7.31 -13.41
C ASN A 7 12.56 -7.71 -12.20
N HIS A 8 12.41 -6.93 -11.12
CA HIS A 8 13.16 -7.06 -9.89
C HIS A 8 12.26 -6.77 -8.69
N ARG A 9 12.63 -7.32 -7.53
CA ARG A 9 11.82 -7.23 -6.29
C ARG A 9 11.50 -5.80 -5.87
N TYR A 10 12.37 -4.84 -6.20
CA TYR A 10 12.14 -3.42 -5.95
C TYR A 10 10.83 -2.87 -6.55
N ILE A 11 10.26 -3.55 -7.55
CA ILE A 11 8.96 -3.17 -8.09
C ILE A 11 7.90 -4.19 -7.68
N PHE A 12 8.08 -5.48 -8.00
CA PHE A 12 7.00 -6.45 -7.78
C PHE A 12 6.79 -6.87 -6.31
N GLU A 13 7.70 -6.52 -5.40
CA GLU A 13 7.55 -6.70 -3.96
C GLU A 13 7.22 -5.35 -3.30
N ASP A 14 8.04 -4.32 -3.48
CA ASP A 14 7.89 -3.06 -2.74
C ASP A 14 6.63 -2.26 -3.15
N VAL A 15 6.24 -2.28 -4.42
CA VAL A 15 5.02 -1.56 -4.86
C VAL A 15 3.76 -2.17 -4.21
N PRO A 16 3.46 -3.48 -4.36
CA PRO A 16 2.26 -4.06 -3.77
C PRO A 16 2.30 -4.23 -2.24
N CYS A 17 3.49 -4.39 -1.64
CA CYS A 17 3.63 -4.70 -0.20
C CYS A 17 4.00 -3.50 0.67
N SER A 18 4.50 -2.40 0.08
CA SER A 18 4.85 -1.18 0.82
C SER A 18 4.11 0.03 0.28
N LEU A 19 4.30 0.38 -1.00
CA LEU A 19 3.80 1.64 -1.54
C LEU A 19 2.26 1.69 -1.61
N VAL A 20 1.63 0.65 -2.15
CA VAL A 20 0.16 0.52 -2.20
C VAL A 20 -0.48 0.55 -0.80
N PRO A 21 -0.02 -0.22 0.20
CA PRO A 21 -0.58 -0.13 1.54
C PRO A 21 -0.41 1.24 2.20
N ILE A 22 0.75 1.90 2.06
CA ILE A 22 0.97 3.24 2.61
C ILE A 22 0.08 4.27 1.91
N ALA A 23 -0.01 4.23 0.58
CA ALA A 23 -0.86 5.14 -0.19
C ALA A 23 -2.34 4.94 0.14
N SER A 24 -2.80 3.69 0.26
CA SER A 24 -4.18 3.37 0.64
C SER A 24 -4.53 3.84 2.05
N LEU A 25 -3.60 3.76 3.02
CA LEU A 25 -3.78 4.31 4.35
C LEU A 25 -3.88 5.84 4.32
N GLY A 26 -2.99 6.49 3.55
CA GLY A 26 -3.01 7.95 3.41
C GLY A 26 -4.34 8.44 2.84
N ASP A 27 -4.82 7.83 1.77
CA ASP A 27 -6.12 8.14 1.16
C ASP A 27 -7.28 7.97 2.15
N ARG A 28 -7.32 6.84 2.88
CA ARG A 28 -8.36 6.55 3.88
C ARG A 28 -8.43 7.58 5.01
N PHE A 29 -7.29 8.15 5.42
CA PHE A 29 -7.19 9.06 6.56
C PHE A 29 -6.96 10.51 6.17
N GLY A 30 -7.17 10.87 4.90
CA GLY A 30 -7.18 12.26 4.44
C GLY A 30 -5.80 12.89 4.22
N VAL A 31 -4.76 12.06 4.02
CA VAL A 31 -3.40 12.51 3.69
C VAL A 31 -3.20 12.44 2.17
N SER A 32 -2.72 13.51 1.57
CA SER A 32 -2.43 13.54 0.13
C SER A 32 -1.31 12.56 -0.24
N VAL A 33 -1.63 11.61 -1.13
CA VAL A 33 -0.68 10.56 -1.61
C VAL A 33 -0.33 10.69 -3.09
N ARG A 34 -0.59 11.84 -3.71
CA ARG A 34 -0.41 12.09 -5.16
C ARG A 34 0.93 11.65 -5.74
N ALA A 35 2.02 11.84 -5.00
CA ALA A 35 3.35 11.41 -5.44
C ALA A 35 3.49 9.88 -5.46
N MET A 36 2.92 9.19 -4.46
CA MET A 36 2.90 7.72 -4.39
C MET A 36 2.04 7.16 -5.52
N ASP A 37 0.86 7.74 -5.77
CA ASP A 37 -0.03 7.32 -6.86
C ASP A 37 0.64 7.42 -8.23
N ALA A 38 1.41 8.48 -8.46
CA ALA A 38 2.18 8.65 -9.68
C ALA A 38 3.22 7.52 -9.84
N VAL A 39 3.94 7.18 -8.77
CA VAL A 39 4.93 6.09 -8.79
C VAL A 39 4.27 4.72 -9.00
N VAL A 40 3.14 4.44 -8.33
CA VAL A 40 2.37 3.20 -8.55
C VAL A 40 1.87 3.13 -10.00
N THR A 41 1.43 4.25 -10.57
CA THR A 41 0.98 4.33 -11.96
C THR A 41 2.12 3.98 -12.93
N LEU A 42 3.32 4.54 -12.72
CA LEU A 42 4.49 4.19 -13.52
C LEU A 42 4.86 2.71 -13.38
N ALA A 43 4.83 2.16 -12.16
CA ALA A 43 5.08 0.75 -11.93
C ALA A 43 4.05 -0.14 -12.66
N ASN A 44 2.77 0.24 -12.65
CA ASN A 44 1.72 -0.48 -13.36
C ASN A 44 2.00 -0.57 -14.86
N ILE A 45 2.42 0.54 -15.47
CA ILE A 45 2.74 0.63 -16.91
C ILE A 45 3.95 -0.24 -17.23
N VAL A 46 5.04 -0.08 -16.48
CA VAL A 46 6.31 -0.78 -16.74
C VAL A 46 6.16 -2.30 -16.59
N HIS A 47 5.39 -2.76 -15.60
CA HIS A 47 5.16 -4.19 -15.35
C HIS A 47 3.89 -4.76 -15.97
N ARG A 48 3.11 -3.93 -16.70
CA ARG A 48 1.80 -4.32 -17.27
C ARG A 48 0.93 -5.04 -16.24
N THR A 49 0.92 -4.50 -15.04
CA THR A 49 0.35 -5.14 -13.85
C THR A 49 -0.45 -4.11 -13.09
N ASP A 50 -1.66 -4.46 -12.66
CA ASP A 50 -2.43 -3.61 -11.75
C ASP A 50 -2.02 -3.88 -10.30
N TYR A 51 -1.17 -3.01 -9.74
CA TYR A 51 -0.73 -3.08 -8.36
C TYR A 51 -1.76 -2.59 -7.35
N TRP A 52 -2.76 -1.80 -7.74
CA TRP A 52 -3.87 -1.48 -6.83
C TRP A 52 -4.73 -2.73 -6.59
N ARG A 53 -4.99 -3.47 -7.67
CA ARG A 53 -5.71 -4.74 -7.57
C ARG A 53 -4.87 -5.87 -6.97
N ARG A 54 -3.54 -5.89 -7.11
CA ARG A 54 -2.68 -6.94 -6.51
C ARG A 54 -2.21 -6.63 -5.09
N GLY A 55 -1.92 -5.38 -4.80
CA GLY A 55 -1.31 -4.93 -3.54
C GLY A 55 -2.24 -4.99 -2.36
N ARG A 56 -1.69 -4.72 -1.18
CA ARG A 56 -2.40 -4.72 0.10
C ARG A 56 -3.06 -3.35 0.30
N THR A 57 -4.35 -3.24 0.04
CA THR A 57 -5.13 -2.03 0.33
C THR A 57 -5.71 -2.08 1.74
N VAL A 58 -6.16 -0.94 2.26
CA VAL A 58 -6.89 -0.83 3.54
C VAL A 58 -8.05 -1.83 3.62
N ASP A 59 -8.80 -2.01 2.53
CA ASP A 59 -9.89 -2.97 2.46
C ASP A 59 -9.41 -4.42 2.64
N LYS A 60 -8.34 -4.80 1.93
CA LYS A 60 -7.78 -6.16 2.02
C LYS A 60 -7.09 -6.45 3.35
N LEU A 61 -6.59 -5.42 4.01
CA LEU A 61 -6.02 -5.51 5.35
C LEU A 61 -7.12 -5.53 6.44
N GLY A 62 -8.39 -5.27 6.08
CA GLY A 62 -9.50 -5.25 7.01
C GLY A 62 -9.51 -4.02 7.93
N PHE A 63 -8.90 -2.91 7.48
CA PHE A 63 -8.78 -1.66 8.22
C PHE A 63 -9.80 -0.60 7.80
N SER A 64 -10.62 -0.87 6.78
CA SER A 64 -11.56 0.10 6.22
C SER A 64 -12.56 0.66 7.24
N THR A 65 -12.97 -0.17 8.18
CA THR A 65 -13.92 0.17 9.26
C THR A 65 -13.26 0.82 10.47
N LEU A 66 -11.93 0.77 10.59
CA LEU A 66 -11.22 1.28 11.76
C LEU A 66 -10.99 2.78 11.66
N SER A 67 -11.25 3.48 12.76
CA SER A 67 -10.75 4.83 13.01
C SER A 67 -9.22 4.80 13.23
N VAL A 68 -8.60 5.98 13.18
CA VAL A 68 -7.15 6.13 13.45
C VAL A 68 -6.80 5.63 14.85
N SER A 69 -7.64 5.93 15.85
CA SER A 69 -7.43 5.48 17.23
C SER A 69 -7.55 3.97 17.38
N GLU A 70 -8.56 3.34 16.79
CA GLU A 70 -8.75 1.89 16.85
C GLU A 70 -7.62 1.16 16.13
N LEU A 71 -7.20 1.66 14.95
CA LEU A 71 -6.06 1.09 14.23
C LEU A 71 -4.76 1.22 15.02
N THR A 72 -4.55 2.37 15.67
CA THR A 72 -3.35 2.61 16.50
C THR A 72 -3.34 1.70 17.73
N ALA A 73 -4.47 1.54 18.42
CA ALA A 73 -4.60 0.61 19.53
C ALA A 73 -4.35 -0.83 19.07
N TYR A 74 -4.97 -1.25 17.97
CA TYR A 74 -4.79 -2.59 17.42
C TYR A 74 -3.32 -2.92 17.10
N VAL A 75 -2.58 -1.99 16.51
CA VAL A 75 -1.16 -2.18 16.18
C VAL A 75 -0.29 -2.26 17.44
N ASN A 76 -0.61 -1.51 18.50
CA ASN A 76 0.18 -1.49 19.72
C ASN A 76 -0.14 -2.65 20.68
N GLU A 77 -1.39 -3.07 20.74
CA GLU A 77 -1.89 -4.02 21.73
C GLU A 77 -2.13 -5.42 21.15
N GLY A 78 -2.30 -5.52 19.82
CA GLY A 78 -2.60 -6.77 19.13
C GLY A 78 -4.03 -7.29 19.34
N ILE A 79 -4.88 -6.52 20.01
CA ILE A 79 -6.27 -6.88 20.34
C ILE A 79 -7.22 -6.07 19.47
N ARG A 80 -8.20 -6.76 18.86
CA ARG A 80 -9.29 -6.13 18.09
C ARG A 80 -10.57 -6.40 18.84
N GLU A 81 -11.22 -5.35 19.34
CA GLU A 81 -12.58 -5.46 19.86
C GLU A 81 -13.53 -5.73 18.68
N GLU A 82 -14.36 -6.77 18.80
CA GLU A 82 -15.35 -7.18 17.80
C GLU A 82 -16.67 -6.41 17.95
#